data_AF-A0A7L5ST30-F1
#
_entry.id   AF-A0A7L5ST30-F1
#
_cell.length_a   1.000
_cell.length_b   1.000
_cell.length_c   1.000
_cell.angle_alpha   90.00
_cell.angle_beta   90.00
_cell.angle_gamma   90.00
#
_symmetry.space_group_name_H-M   'P 1'
#
loop_
_entity.id
_entity.type
_entity.pdbx_description
1 polymer ?
#
loop_
_entity_poly.entity_id
_entity_poly.type
_entity_poly.pdbx_seq_one_letter_code
_entity_poly.pdbx_strand_id
1 'polypeptide(L)'
;MAAITSLVDTTTNTNQGKPGDTVQINGTALSTTTRVNFGATSVTPTGVTATQVTFVVPSTAPCSGQVSVSVSSNTGATSNSRPFFVIAAPTTTALSVTCLPAATGGAATLFGTNFLTGTQVGVGAVGSVAVTPTQTNQVTFTAPPNPGQVADVSTEPVTITTAGGTSASGTTLVDYYLTPAITTVAPATGTAGDDVTITGTSFIGVDTVTFTDSAAATATAVFTPISDTQLVATVPGGLAAGAGTITVTTCGGTSNAVAFTIT
;
A
#
# COMPACT_ATOMS: atom_id res chain seq x y z
N MET A 1 -44.41 15.37 -20.33
CA MET A 1 -43.45 15.83 -19.30
C MET A 1 -42.40 14.74 -19.14
N ALA A 2 -41.12 15.10 -19.00
CA ALA A 2 -40.05 14.12 -18.84
C ALA A 2 -40.31 13.23 -17.61
N ALA A 3 -40.22 11.92 -17.76
CA ALA A 3 -40.40 10.97 -16.66
C ALA A 3 -39.25 9.98 -16.61
N ILE A 4 -38.55 9.92 -15.48
CA ILE A 4 -37.44 8.99 -15.26
C ILE A 4 -37.97 7.66 -14.73
N THR A 5 -37.65 6.57 -15.41
CA THR A 5 -38.05 5.20 -15.05
C THR A 5 -36.92 4.41 -14.38
N SER A 6 -35.66 4.68 -14.69
CA SER A 6 -34.52 4.12 -13.96
C SER A 6 -33.26 4.97 -14.13
N LEU A 7 -32.29 4.78 -13.23
CA LEU A 7 -30.91 5.23 -13.41
C LEU A 7 -29.99 4.07 -13.15
N VAL A 8 -29.00 3.89 -14.02
CA VAL A 8 -27.98 2.87 -13.88
C VAL A 8 -26.62 3.44 -14.24
N ASP A 9 -25.60 3.12 -13.45
CA ASP A 9 -24.22 3.19 -13.88
C ASP A 9 -24.01 2.22 -15.05
N THR A 10 -23.40 2.71 -16.12
CA THR A 10 -23.26 1.97 -17.38
C THR A 10 -22.28 0.80 -17.31
N THR A 11 -21.42 0.77 -16.29
CA THR A 11 -20.42 -0.30 -16.10
C THR A 11 -20.96 -1.41 -15.19
N THR A 12 -21.63 -1.03 -14.10
CA THR A 12 -22.11 -1.97 -13.07
C THR A 12 -23.56 -2.37 -13.27
N ASN A 13 -24.33 -1.63 -14.08
CA ASN A 13 -25.78 -1.76 -14.22
C ASN A 13 -26.55 -1.62 -12.89
N THR A 14 -25.96 -0.94 -11.90
CA THR A 14 -26.59 -0.64 -10.62
C THR A 14 -26.94 0.85 -10.52
N ASN A 15 -27.78 1.25 -9.57
CA ASN A 15 -28.07 2.66 -9.32
C ASN A 15 -27.03 3.33 -8.38
N GLN A 16 -25.79 2.86 -8.40
CA GLN A 16 -24.71 3.35 -7.54
C GLN A 16 -23.41 3.50 -8.35
N GLY A 17 -22.54 4.39 -7.91
CA GLY A 17 -21.25 4.65 -8.55
C GLY A 17 -20.43 5.68 -7.79
N LYS A 18 -19.29 6.07 -8.35
CA LYS A 18 -18.37 7.07 -7.77
C LYS A 18 -18.21 8.26 -8.72
N PRO A 19 -17.58 9.36 -8.28
CA PRO A 19 -17.26 10.48 -9.17
C PRO A 19 -16.48 10.04 -10.42
N GLY A 20 -16.86 10.56 -11.58
CA GLY A 20 -16.26 10.20 -12.87
C GLY A 20 -16.96 9.04 -13.60
N ASP A 21 -17.81 8.28 -12.92
CA ASP A 21 -18.59 7.21 -13.56
C ASP A 21 -19.64 7.77 -14.53
N THR A 22 -19.95 7.02 -15.59
CA THR A 22 -21.00 7.37 -16.55
C THR A 22 -22.32 6.71 -16.17
N VAL A 23 -23.35 7.53 -15.97
CA VAL A 23 -24.69 7.12 -15.57
C VAL A 23 -25.67 7.34 -16.72
N GLN A 24 -26.52 6.35 -16.94
CA GLN A 24 -27.62 6.35 -17.88
C GLN A 24 -28.95 6.51 -17.14
N ILE A 25 -29.69 7.55 -17.51
CA ILE A 25 -31.07 7.79 -17.14
C ILE A 25 -31.95 7.18 -18.24
N ASN A 26 -32.89 6.32 -17.86
CA ASN A 26 -33.93 5.80 -18.76
C ASN A 26 -35.27 6.46 -18.44
N GLY A 27 -36.08 6.71 -19.45
CA GLY A 27 -37.36 7.36 -19.26
C GLY A 27 -38.14 7.62 -20.53
N THR A 28 -39.03 8.60 -20.46
CA THR A 28 -39.84 9.09 -21.57
C THR A 28 -39.75 10.60 -21.69
N ALA A 29 -39.92 11.11 -22.92
CA ALA A 29 -39.92 12.54 -23.24
C ALA A 29 -38.65 13.28 -22.74
N LEU A 30 -37.48 12.67 -22.89
CA LEU A 30 -36.19 13.20 -22.41
C LEU A 30 -35.44 14.06 -23.45
N SER A 31 -35.92 14.15 -24.70
CA SER A 31 -35.18 14.74 -25.83
C SER A 31 -34.83 16.23 -25.67
N THR A 32 -35.54 16.96 -24.80
CA THR A 32 -35.29 18.39 -24.54
C THR A 32 -34.43 18.63 -23.31
N THR A 33 -33.87 17.58 -22.71
CA THR A 33 -33.00 17.68 -21.53
C THR A 33 -31.75 18.50 -21.85
N THR A 34 -31.51 19.54 -21.07
CA THR A 34 -30.30 20.39 -21.18
C THR A 34 -29.40 20.27 -19.96
N ARG A 35 -29.93 19.82 -18.83
CA ARG A 35 -29.21 19.65 -17.56
C ARG A 35 -29.69 18.40 -16.82
N VAL A 36 -28.76 17.69 -16.21
CA VAL A 36 -29.06 16.72 -15.15
C VAL A 36 -28.78 17.40 -13.82
N ASN A 37 -29.74 17.35 -12.90
CA ASN A 37 -29.58 17.83 -11.54
C ASN A 37 -29.21 16.63 -10.67
N PHE A 38 -27.99 16.63 -10.15
CA PHE A 38 -27.44 15.64 -9.23
C PHE A 38 -27.39 16.25 -7.84
N GLY A 39 -28.51 16.13 -7.11
CA GLY A 39 -28.74 16.87 -5.87
C GLY A 39 -28.78 18.37 -6.14
N ALA A 40 -27.91 19.12 -5.46
CA ALA A 40 -27.75 20.57 -5.67
C ALA A 40 -26.82 20.92 -6.84
N THR A 41 -26.06 19.95 -7.38
CA THR A 41 -25.13 20.18 -8.49
C THR A 41 -25.84 19.94 -9.81
N SER A 42 -25.73 20.87 -10.77
CA SER A 42 -26.15 20.61 -12.15
C SER A 42 -24.96 20.18 -13.01
N VAL A 43 -25.17 19.16 -13.84
CA VAL A 43 -24.19 18.68 -14.83
C VAL A 43 -24.78 18.70 -16.23
N THR A 44 -23.92 18.95 -17.22
CA THR A 44 -24.29 18.89 -18.63
C THR A 44 -24.38 17.42 -19.06
N PRO A 45 -25.47 16.99 -19.72
CA PRO A 45 -25.56 15.66 -20.30
C PRO A 45 -24.47 15.41 -21.35
N THR A 46 -23.96 14.18 -21.42
CA THR A 46 -23.04 13.72 -22.46
C THR A 46 -23.76 13.13 -23.67
N GLY A 47 -25.03 12.75 -23.52
CA GLY A 47 -25.88 12.24 -24.59
C GLY A 47 -27.35 12.34 -24.21
N VAL A 48 -28.20 12.65 -25.19
CA VAL A 48 -29.65 12.85 -24.99
C VAL A 48 -30.41 12.25 -26.16
N THR A 49 -31.40 11.42 -25.84
CA THR A 49 -32.41 10.90 -26.77
C THR A 49 -33.80 11.08 -26.17
N ALA A 50 -34.85 10.65 -26.89
CA ALA A 50 -36.21 10.71 -26.35
C ALA A 50 -36.44 9.82 -25.12
N THR A 51 -35.62 8.78 -24.93
CA THR A 51 -35.81 7.75 -23.89
C THR A 51 -34.58 7.55 -23.00
N GLN A 52 -33.45 8.19 -23.32
CA GLN A 52 -32.19 8.00 -22.62
C GLN A 52 -31.45 9.33 -22.45
N VAL A 53 -30.83 9.54 -21.30
CA VAL A 53 -29.86 10.62 -21.07
C VAL A 53 -28.63 10.01 -20.41
N THR A 54 -27.43 10.33 -20.89
CA THR A 54 -26.18 9.97 -20.21
C THR A 54 -25.51 11.19 -19.62
N PHE A 55 -24.85 11.03 -18.46
CA PHE A 55 -24.06 12.07 -17.82
C PHE A 55 -22.93 11.43 -17.00
N VAL A 56 -21.95 12.25 -16.61
CA VAL A 56 -20.84 11.83 -15.74
C VAL A 56 -21.11 12.31 -14.31
N VAL A 57 -20.94 11.44 -13.31
CA VAL A 57 -21.08 11.82 -11.89
C VAL A 57 -20.04 12.93 -11.59
N PRO A 58 -20.47 14.10 -11.10
CA PRO A 58 -19.56 15.24 -10.93
C PRO A 58 -18.51 14.96 -9.86
N SER A 59 -17.33 15.56 -10.01
CA SER A 59 -16.27 15.53 -8.99
C SER A 59 -16.67 16.21 -7.67
N THR A 60 -17.69 17.06 -7.71
CA THR A 60 -18.29 17.72 -6.54
C THR A 60 -19.43 16.91 -5.91
N ALA A 61 -19.68 15.68 -6.38
CA ALA A 61 -20.63 14.77 -5.72
C ALA A 61 -20.23 14.59 -4.24
N PRO A 62 -21.21 14.39 -3.33
CA PRO A 62 -20.90 14.13 -1.93
C PRO A 62 -20.02 12.89 -1.80
N CYS A 63 -19.19 12.84 -0.76
CA CYS A 63 -18.26 11.73 -0.54
C CYS A 63 -18.96 10.37 -0.41
N SER A 64 -20.23 10.33 0.01
CA SER A 64 -21.04 9.11 0.08
C SER A 64 -22.53 9.41 0.18
N GLY A 65 -23.35 8.38 -0.02
CA GLY A 65 -24.77 8.39 0.32
C GLY A 65 -25.71 8.65 -0.86
N GLN A 66 -27.00 8.77 -0.56
CA GLN A 66 -28.05 8.90 -1.56
C GLN A 66 -28.13 10.34 -2.09
N VAL A 67 -28.21 10.47 -3.42
CA VAL A 67 -28.42 11.72 -4.13
C VAL A 67 -29.66 11.61 -5.01
N SER A 68 -30.53 12.61 -4.96
CA SER A 68 -31.67 12.72 -5.86
C SER A 68 -31.24 13.21 -7.23
N VAL A 69 -31.57 12.46 -8.28
CA VAL A 69 -31.25 12.82 -9.67
C VAL A 69 -32.52 13.16 -10.44
N SER A 70 -32.54 14.30 -11.11
CA SER A 70 -33.62 14.73 -12.02
C SER A 70 -33.04 15.36 -13.29
N VAL A 71 -33.89 15.64 -14.28
CA VAL A 71 -33.49 16.36 -15.50
C VAL A 71 -34.30 17.64 -15.68
N SER A 72 -33.69 18.65 -16.29
CA SER A 72 -34.33 19.91 -16.66
C SER A 72 -34.33 20.10 -18.17
N SER A 73 -35.48 20.48 -18.73
CA SER A 73 -35.64 20.80 -20.15
C SER A 73 -35.08 22.19 -20.49
N ASN A 74 -34.97 22.49 -21.78
CA ASN A 74 -34.70 23.83 -22.31
C ASN A 74 -35.73 24.91 -21.89
N THR A 75 -36.92 24.51 -21.44
CA THR A 75 -37.95 25.40 -20.92
C THR A 75 -37.91 25.55 -19.40
N GLY A 76 -36.95 24.91 -18.73
CA GLY A 76 -36.81 24.92 -17.27
C GLY A 76 -37.71 23.94 -16.51
N ALA A 77 -38.54 23.14 -17.22
CA ALA A 77 -39.37 22.14 -16.58
C ALA A 77 -38.52 20.97 -16.04
N THR A 78 -38.78 20.54 -14.81
CA THR A 78 -38.08 19.44 -14.15
C THR A 78 -38.86 18.14 -14.17
N SER A 79 -38.18 17.02 -14.34
CA SER A 79 -38.78 15.67 -14.19
C SER A 79 -39.04 15.31 -12.73
N ASN A 80 -39.64 14.14 -12.50
CA ASN A 80 -39.52 13.45 -11.21
C ASN A 80 -38.04 13.14 -10.89
N SER A 81 -37.74 12.92 -9.61
CA SER A 81 -36.41 12.50 -9.17
C SER A 81 -36.35 10.99 -8.92
N ARG A 82 -35.14 10.44 -8.99
CA ARG A 82 -34.83 9.09 -8.55
C ARG A 82 -33.50 9.03 -7.82
N PRO A 83 -33.33 8.09 -6.89
CA PRO A 83 -32.12 8.02 -6.09
C PRO A 83 -30.97 7.36 -6.84
N PHE A 84 -29.80 7.94 -6.67
CA PHE A 84 -28.50 7.37 -7.04
C PHE A 84 -27.61 7.35 -5.80
N PHE A 85 -26.89 6.26 -5.53
CA PHE A 85 -26.03 6.17 -4.34
C PHE A 85 -24.57 6.39 -4.72
N VAL A 86 -23.94 7.39 -4.12
CA VAL A 86 -22.51 7.63 -4.27
C VAL A 86 -21.76 6.71 -3.31
N ILE A 87 -20.86 5.91 -3.86
CA ILE A 87 -20.02 4.98 -3.11
C ILE A 87 -18.82 5.74 -2.56
N ALA A 88 -18.56 5.56 -1.26
CA ALA A 88 -17.44 6.19 -0.60
C ALA A 88 -16.10 5.63 -1.08
N ALA A 89 -15.14 6.51 -1.37
CA ALA A 89 -13.75 6.11 -1.55
C ALA A 89 -13.19 5.49 -0.25
N PRO A 90 -12.26 4.53 -0.36
CA PRO A 90 -11.61 3.97 0.82
C PRO A 90 -10.62 4.95 1.44
N THR A 91 -10.36 4.79 2.74
CA THR A 91 -9.28 5.51 3.42
C THR A 91 -8.29 4.53 4.01
N THR A 92 -7.00 4.89 4.05
CA THR A 92 -5.96 4.13 4.74
C THR A 92 -5.52 4.91 5.98
N THR A 93 -5.34 4.21 7.10
CA THR A 93 -5.04 4.84 8.39
C THR A 93 -3.76 4.32 9.04
N ALA A 94 -3.44 3.05 8.84
CA ALA A 94 -2.24 2.43 9.39
C ALA A 94 -1.85 1.19 8.59
N LEU A 95 -0.58 0.79 8.75
CA LEU A 95 -0.05 -0.46 8.27
C LEU A 95 0.61 -1.19 9.44
N SER A 96 0.30 -2.48 9.61
CA SER A 96 1.07 -3.36 10.49
C SER A 96 1.95 -4.26 9.63
N VAL A 97 3.25 -4.17 9.86
CA VAL A 97 4.27 -4.98 9.20
C VAL A 97 5.47 -5.11 10.14
N THR A 98 6.04 -6.31 10.25
CA THR A 98 7.23 -6.54 11.09
C THR A 98 8.49 -6.08 10.35
N CYS A 99 8.68 -6.59 9.13
CA CYS A 99 9.82 -6.28 8.28
C CYS A 99 9.50 -6.56 6.81
N LEU A 100 10.10 -5.78 5.92
CA LEU A 100 10.02 -5.97 4.48
C LEU A 100 11.41 -5.95 3.84
N PRO A 101 12.04 -7.12 3.71
CA PRO A 101 13.23 -7.25 2.89
C PRO A 101 12.92 -6.90 1.43
N ALA A 102 13.75 -6.04 0.83
CA ALA A 102 13.67 -5.68 -0.57
C ALA A 102 13.70 -6.91 -1.50
N ALA A 103 14.47 -7.94 -1.13
CA ALA A 103 14.62 -9.15 -1.94
C ALA A 103 13.36 -10.04 -1.98
N THR A 104 12.53 -10.03 -0.93
CA THR A 104 11.43 -11.02 -0.78
C THR A 104 10.06 -10.41 -0.57
N GLY A 105 9.97 -9.13 -0.18
CA GLY A 105 8.72 -8.58 0.35
C GLY A 105 8.29 -9.32 1.62
N GLY A 106 6.99 -9.34 1.90
CA GLY A 106 6.48 -9.94 3.14
C GLY A 106 5.01 -9.64 3.42
N ALA A 107 4.48 -10.29 4.46
CA ALA A 107 3.10 -10.12 4.87
C ALA A 107 2.90 -8.78 5.59
N ALA A 108 1.82 -8.08 5.24
CA ALA A 108 1.42 -6.83 5.86
C ALA A 108 -0.11 -6.79 6.03
N THR A 109 -0.54 -5.95 6.96
CA THR A 109 -1.96 -5.72 7.23
C THR A 109 -2.27 -4.24 7.13
N LEU A 110 -3.10 -3.87 6.16
CA LEU A 110 -3.54 -2.50 5.92
C LEU A 110 -4.84 -2.25 6.68
N PHE A 111 -4.91 -1.12 7.39
CA PHE A 111 -6.07 -0.67 8.13
C PHE A 111 -6.68 0.57 7.49
N GLY A 112 -7.99 0.73 7.64
CA GLY A 112 -8.70 1.83 7.01
C GLY A 112 -10.22 1.75 7.08
N THR A 113 -10.90 2.24 6.06
CA THR A 113 -12.36 2.17 5.91
C THR A 113 -12.78 1.83 4.48
N ASN A 114 -13.98 1.26 4.35
CA ASN A 114 -14.63 0.90 3.08
C ASN A 114 -13.91 -0.19 2.27
N PHE A 115 -13.26 -1.16 2.93
CA PHE A 115 -12.43 -2.17 2.25
C PHE A 115 -13.19 -3.38 1.70
N LEU A 116 -14.45 -3.64 2.08
CA LEU A 116 -15.15 -4.89 1.69
C LEU A 116 -15.20 -5.16 0.18
N THR A 117 -15.21 -4.12 -0.65
CA THR A 117 -15.19 -4.23 -2.12
C THR A 117 -13.80 -4.00 -2.71
N GLY A 118 -12.77 -4.10 -1.88
CA GLY A 118 -11.37 -3.95 -2.26
C GLY A 118 -10.93 -5.05 -3.21
N THR A 119 -10.20 -4.68 -4.24
CA THR A 119 -9.71 -5.61 -5.27
C THR A 119 -8.19 -5.62 -5.37
N GLN A 120 -7.54 -4.51 -5.03
CA GLN A 120 -6.10 -4.37 -5.10
C GLN A 120 -5.56 -3.44 -4.01
N VAL A 121 -4.41 -3.82 -3.44
CA VAL A 121 -3.54 -2.93 -2.67
C VAL A 121 -2.39 -2.51 -3.57
N GLY A 122 -2.16 -1.21 -3.71
CA GLY A 122 -1.01 -0.65 -4.43
C GLY A 122 0.10 -0.29 -3.44
N VAL A 123 1.34 -0.65 -3.77
CA VAL A 123 2.56 -0.33 -3.02
C VAL A 123 3.44 0.52 -3.93
N GLY A 124 3.19 1.83 -3.93
CA GLY A 124 3.97 2.84 -4.65
C GLY A 124 4.39 2.43 -6.06
N ALA A 125 5.68 2.54 -6.33
CA ALA A 125 6.30 2.12 -7.59
C ALA A 125 6.62 0.61 -7.64
N VAL A 126 6.53 -0.10 -6.50
CA VAL A 126 6.83 -1.53 -6.39
C VAL A 126 5.79 -2.38 -7.12
N GLY A 127 4.52 -1.98 -7.06
CA GLY A 127 3.44 -2.61 -7.83
C GLY A 127 2.14 -2.78 -7.05
N SER A 128 1.24 -3.62 -7.56
CA SER A 128 -0.06 -3.89 -6.92
C SER A 128 -0.29 -5.38 -6.69
N VAL A 129 -1.09 -5.67 -5.65
CA VAL A 129 -1.40 -7.01 -5.19
C VAL A 129 -2.91 -7.16 -5.13
N ALA A 130 -3.43 -8.22 -5.74
CA ALA A 130 -4.85 -8.54 -5.66
C ALA A 130 -5.23 -8.95 -4.22
N VAL A 131 -6.37 -8.46 -3.76
CA VAL A 131 -6.90 -8.77 -2.42
C VAL A 131 -8.39 -9.05 -2.46
N THR A 132 -8.87 -9.80 -1.47
CA THR A 132 -10.30 -10.07 -1.24
C THR A 132 -10.62 -9.82 0.23
N PRO A 133 -10.84 -8.56 0.64
CA PRO A 133 -11.05 -8.23 2.05
C PRO A 133 -12.33 -8.86 2.60
N THR A 134 -12.25 -9.43 3.80
CA THR A 134 -13.40 -9.98 4.54
C THR A 134 -13.95 -9.02 5.59
N GLN A 135 -13.24 -7.90 5.82
CA GLN A 135 -13.57 -6.89 6.82
C GLN A 135 -13.68 -5.51 6.14
N THR A 136 -14.49 -4.62 6.72
CA THR A 136 -14.68 -3.25 6.20
C THR A 136 -13.49 -2.33 6.47
N ASN A 137 -12.64 -2.67 7.42
CA ASN A 137 -11.61 -1.79 7.99
C ASN A 137 -10.20 -2.36 7.95
N GLN A 138 -10.01 -3.54 7.37
CA GLN A 138 -8.72 -4.20 7.33
C GLN A 138 -8.62 -5.17 6.15
N VAL A 139 -7.42 -5.29 5.60
CA VAL A 139 -7.04 -6.34 4.65
C VAL A 139 -5.61 -6.80 4.90
N THR A 140 -5.39 -8.11 4.85
CA THR A 140 -4.05 -8.71 4.84
C THR A 140 -3.60 -8.93 3.40
N PHE A 141 -2.33 -8.68 3.11
CA PHE A 141 -1.74 -8.89 1.79
C PHE A 141 -0.26 -9.22 1.92
N THR A 142 0.31 -9.79 0.86
CA THR A 142 1.76 -9.99 0.74
C THR A 142 2.32 -8.89 -0.13
N ALA A 143 3.06 -7.95 0.46
CA ALA A 143 3.72 -6.89 -0.27
C ALA A 143 4.79 -7.49 -1.22
N PRO A 144 4.87 -7.06 -2.49
CA PRO A 144 5.80 -7.66 -3.45
C PRO A 144 7.26 -7.40 -3.09
N PRO A 145 8.21 -8.19 -3.62
CA PRO A 145 9.63 -7.84 -3.61
C PRO A 145 9.92 -6.53 -4.34
N ASN A 146 10.93 -5.78 -3.87
CA ASN A 146 11.50 -4.59 -4.50
C ASN A 146 12.99 -4.79 -4.84
N PRO A 147 13.35 -5.73 -5.74
CA PRO A 147 14.75 -6.08 -6.00
C PRO A 147 15.53 -4.99 -6.74
N GLY A 148 14.84 -4.00 -7.34
CA GLY A 148 15.44 -2.87 -8.03
C GLY A 148 15.82 -1.70 -7.11
N GLN A 149 15.60 -1.84 -5.80
CA GLN A 149 15.95 -0.83 -4.80
C GLN A 149 17.46 -0.54 -4.81
N VAL A 150 17.81 0.74 -4.81
CA VAL A 150 19.21 1.22 -4.80
C VAL A 150 19.59 1.85 -3.46
N ALA A 151 18.66 2.54 -2.81
CA ALA A 151 18.88 3.12 -1.49
C ALA A 151 18.71 2.06 -0.40
N ASP A 152 19.39 2.20 0.75
CA ASP A 152 19.28 1.26 1.87
C ASP A 152 17.84 1.10 2.38
N VAL A 153 17.04 2.17 2.28
CA VAL A 153 15.60 2.18 2.57
C VAL A 153 14.82 2.80 1.41
N SER A 154 13.71 2.17 1.02
CA SER A 154 12.73 2.71 0.05
C SER A 154 11.37 2.85 0.71
N THR A 155 10.88 4.08 0.85
CA THR A 155 9.57 4.38 1.42
C THR A 155 8.52 4.50 0.33
N GLU A 156 7.53 3.61 0.35
CA GLU A 156 6.47 3.51 -0.66
C GLU A 156 5.10 3.88 -0.08
N PRO A 157 4.27 4.66 -0.79
CA PRO A 157 2.89 4.87 -0.37
C PRO A 157 2.03 3.63 -0.58
N VAL A 158 1.19 3.31 0.39
CA VAL A 158 0.24 2.20 0.32
C VAL A 158 -1.17 2.73 0.07
N THR A 159 -1.81 2.21 -0.97
CA THR A 159 -3.18 2.53 -1.37
C THR A 159 -4.02 1.29 -1.48
N ILE A 160 -5.35 1.44 -1.46
CA ILE A 160 -6.28 0.36 -1.78
C ILE A 160 -7.33 0.85 -2.77
N THR A 161 -7.67 0.00 -3.73
CA THR A 161 -8.71 0.25 -4.73
C THR A 161 -9.94 -0.59 -4.41
N THR A 162 -11.09 0.08 -4.33
CA THR A 162 -12.41 -0.51 -4.09
C THR A 162 -13.39 -0.05 -5.16
N ALA A 163 -14.66 -0.50 -5.09
CA ALA A 163 -15.72 0.00 -5.97
C ALA A 163 -15.91 1.54 -5.85
N GLY A 164 -15.62 2.13 -4.69
CA GLY A 164 -15.69 3.58 -4.47
C GLY A 164 -14.50 4.37 -5.02
N GLY A 165 -13.52 3.71 -5.62
CA GLY A 165 -12.29 4.32 -6.13
C GLY A 165 -11.06 3.90 -5.34
N THR A 166 -9.96 4.64 -5.53
CA THR A 166 -8.70 4.39 -4.86
C THR A 166 -8.53 5.36 -3.70
N SER A 167 -7.96 4.89 -2.59
CA SER A 167 -7.65 5.74 -1.44
C SER A 167 -6.64 6.82 -1.82
N ALA A 168 -6.56 7.87 -1.00
CA ALA A 168 -5.48 8.84 -1.12
C ALA A 168 -4.11 8.15 -1.01
N SER A 169 -3.12 8.68 -1.73
CA SER A 169 -1.73 8.25 -1.66
C SER A 169 -0.94 9.09 -0.65
N GLY A 170 0.09 8.50 -0.04
CA GLY A 170 1.00 9.18 0.89
C GLY A 170 0.52 9.28 2.34
N THR A 171 -0.70 8.84 2.66
CA THR A 171 -1.24 8.81 4.04
C THR A 171 -0.78 7.61 4.85
N THR A 172 -0.52 6.50 4.18
CA THR A 172 0.04 5.28 4.77
C THR A 172 1.27 4.91 3.96
N LEU A 173 2.39 4.70 4.63
CA LEU A 173 3.69 4.44 4.02
C LEU A 173 4.23 3.08 4.49
N VAL A 174 5.15 2.52 3.71
CA VAL A 174 5.85 1.29 4.03
C VAL A 174 7.32 1.39 3.62
N ASP A 175 8.22 0.90 4.47
CA ASP A 175 9.65 0.90 4.20
C ASP A 175 10.14 -0.49 3.79
N TYR A 176 10.90 -0.54 2.69
CA TYR A 176 11.67 -1.70 2.26
C TYR A 176 13.14 -1.54 2.61
N TYR A 177 13.77 -2.62 3.10
CA TYR A 177 15.15 -2.62 3.57
C TYR A 177 16.03 -3.50 2.69
N LEU A 178 17.18 -2.97 2.25
CA LEU A 178 18.19 -3.77 1.56
C LEU A 178 18.88 -4.74 2.52
N THR A 179 19.28 -5.89 1.97
CA THR A 179 20.09 -6.87 2.70
C THR A 179 21.45 -6.24 3.05
N PRO A 180 21.89 -6.33 4.33
CA PRO A 180 23.16 -5.75 4.75
C PRO A 180 24.33 -6.49 4.09
N ALA A 181 25.47 -5.83 3.97
CA ALA A 181 26.71 -6.47 3.53
C ALA A 181 27.86 -6.05 4.43
N ILE A 182 28.66 -7.02 4.89
CA ILE A 182 29.88 -6.75 5.63
C ILE A 182 31.04 -6.64 4.64
N THR A 183 31.77 -5.54 4.71
CA THR A 183 32.96 -5.29 3.88
C THR A 183 34.24 -5.64 4.62
N THR A 184 34.36 -5.26 5.91
CA THR A 184 35.55 -5.54 6.72
C THR A 184 35.21 -5.78 8.18
N VAL A 185 36.09 -6.53 8.84
CA VAL A 185 36.05 -6.86 10.27
C VAL A 185 37.45 -6.59 10.84
N ALA A 186 37.56 -5.77 11.88
CA ALA A 186 38.84 -5.36 12.46
C ALA A 186 38.73 -5.24 14.00
N PRO A 187 39.57 -5.97 14.77
CA PRO A 187 40.50 -7.01 14.34
C PRO A 187 39.80 -8.23 13.70
N ALA A 188 40.48 -8.94 12.80
CA ALA A 188 39.94 -10.17 12.18
C ALA A 188 40.08 -11.43 13.05
N THR A 189 40.60 -11.26 14.27
CA THR A 189 40.85 -12.32 15.25
C THR A 189 40.61 -11.80 16.66
N GLY A 190 40.15 -12.63 17.59
CA GLY A 190 39.97 -12.22 18.98
C GLY A 190 39.49 -13.34 19.90
N THR A 191 39.59 -13.08 21.19
CA THR A 191 39.11 -13.93 22.28
C THR A 191 37.77 -13.41 22.81
N ALA A 192 37.07 -14.20 23.63
CA ALA A 192 35.81 -13.77 24.23
C ALA A 192 35.97 -12.48 25.05
N GLY A 193 35.11 -11.49 24.79
CA GLY A 193 35.16 -10.17 25.42
C GLY A 193 35.93 -9.12 24.62
N ASP A 194 36.65 -9.49 23.57
CA ASP A 194 37.30 -8.51 22.68
C ASP A 194 36.26 -7.78 21.83
N ASP A 195 36.49 -6.49 21.60
CA ASP A 195 35.67 -5.68 20.71
C ASP A 195 36.17 -5.75 19.26
N VAL A 196 35.23 -5.91 18.34
CA VAL A 196 35.48 -6.03 16.91
C VAL A 196 34.65 -5.00 16.18
N THR A 197 35.32 -4.16 15.38
CA THR A 197 34.65 -3.20 14.49
C THR A 197 34.26 -3.89 13.20
N ILE A 198 32.97 -3.82 12.87
CA ILE A 198 32.38 -4.39 11.65
C ILE A 198 31.95 -3.22 10.78
N THR A 199 32.51 -3.14 9.57
CA THR A 199 32.18 -2.12 8.57
C THR A 199 31.44 -2.76 7.41
N GLY A 200 30.48 -2.05 6.83
CA GLY A 200 29.58 -2.59 5.82
C GLY A 200 28.61 -1.58 5.23
N THR A 201 27.48 -2.07 4.75
CA THR A 201 26.36 -1.29 4.22
C THR A 201 25.05 -1.77 4.81
N SER A 202 24.05 -0.88 4.82
CA SER A 202 22.66 -1.18 5.20
C SER A 202 22.51 -1.78 6.61
N PHE A 203 23.34 -1.38 7.57
CA PHE A 203 23.24 -1.74 9.00
C PHE A 203 22.15 -0.93 9.72
N ILE A 204 20.96 -0.85 9.11
CA ILE A 204 19.81 -0.11 9.62
C ILE A 204 18.97 -1.07 10.47
N GLY A 205 18.73 -0.70 11.73
CA GLY A 205 17.94 -1.52 12.65
C GLY A 205 18.49 -2.94 12.81
N VAL A 206 19.79 -3.06 13.09
CA VAL A 206 20.45 -4.35 13.34
C VAL A 206 19.73 -5.08 14.47
N ASP A 207 19.30 -6.31 14.17
CA ASP A 207 18.61 -7.20 15.09
C ASP A 207 19.63 -8.08 15.84
N THR A 208 20.52 -8.74 15.09
CA THR A 208 21.52 -9.64 15.64
C THR A 208 22.86 -9.55 14.91
N VAL A 209 23.94 -9.73 15.67
CA VAL A 209 25.27 -10.05 15.15
C VAL A 209 25.60 -11.46 15.62
N THR A 210 25.88 -12.35 14.67
CA THR A 210 26.10 -13.78 14.96
C THR A 210 27.53 -14.16 14.66
N PHE A 211 28.20 -14.75 15.63
CA PHE A 211 29.48 -15.41 15.46
C PHE A 211 29.23 -16.91 15.28
N THR A 212 29.86 -17.50 14.27
CA THR A 212 29.88 -18.95 14.05
C THR A 212 31.29 -19.45 14.20
N ASP A 213 31.51 -20.46 15.02
CA ASP A 213 32.85 -21.01 15.28
C ASP A 213 33.26 -22.14 14.33
N SER A 214 34.45 -22.71 14.57
CA SER A 214 35.02 -23.80 13.77
C SER A 214 34.25 -25.12 13.88
N ALA A 215 33.42 -25.27 14.92
CA ALA A 215 32.53 -26.41 15.15
C ALA A 215 31.10 -26.14 14.67
N ALA A 216 30.87 -25.03 13.95
CA ALA A 216 29.57 -24.56 13.49
C ALA A 216 28.57 -24.23 14.62
N ALA A 217 29.04 -24.01 15.85
CA ALA A 217 28.21 -23.45 16.90
C ALA A 217 28.03 -21.95 16.65
N THR A 218 26.86 -21.42 17.00
CA THR A 218 26.53 -20.01 16.83
C THR A 218 26.30 -19.33 18.17
N ALA A 219 26.73 -18.08 18.30
CA ALA A 219 26.43 -17.23 19.44
C ALA A 219 26.11 -15.80 19.00
N THR A 220 25.11 -15.20 19.64
CA THR A 220 24.76 -13.80 19.44
C THR A 220 25.71 -12.92 20.24
N ALA A 221 26.36 -11.98 19.56
CA ALA A 221 27.19 -10.98 20.18
C ALA A 221 26.37 -9.84 20.78
N VAL A 222 26.88 -9.23 21.84
CA VAL A 222 26.47 -7.88 22.23
C VAL A 222 27.09 -6.92 21.22
N PHE A 223 26.33 -5.94 20.75
CA PHE A 223 26.81 -4.98 19.76
C PHE A 223 26.28 -3.58 20.03
N THR A 224 27.01 -2.60 19.53
CA THR A 224 26.66 -1.18 19.54
C THR A 224 26.73 -0.65 18.11
N PRO A 225 25.58 -0.32 17.48
CA PRO A 225 25.56 0.36 16.19
C PRO A 225 26.21 1.75 16.30
N ILE A 226 27.10 2.09 15.37
CA ILE A 226 27.73 3.42 15.28
C ILE A 226 27.09 4.23 14.16
N SER A 227 26.87 3.61 13.01
CA SER A 227 26.20 4.18 11.83
C SER A 227 25.61 3.06 10.96
N ASP A 228 24.89 3.42 9.91
CA ASP A 228 24.36 2.48 8.91
C ASP A 228 25.45 1.71 8.14
N THR A 229 26.72 2.06 8.36
CA THR A 229 27.89 1.43 7.73
C THR A 229 28.88 0.85 8.74
N GLN A 230 28.63 0.98 10.05
CA GLN A 230 29.57 0.53 11.07
C GLN A 230 28.90 0.18 12.39
N LEU A 231 29.35 -0.92 12.99
CA LEU A 231 28.98 -1.30 14.36
C LEU A 231 30.19 -1.93 15.06
N VAL A 232 30.16 -1.94 16.39
CA VAL A 232 31.12 -2.68 17.22
C VAL A 232 30.40 -3.85 17.85
N ALA A 233 30.98 -5.04 17.76
CA ALA A 233 30.46 -6.25 18.37
C ALA A 233 31.51 -6.86 19.31
N THR A 234 31.08 -7.32 20.47
CA THR A 234 31.94 -8.01 21.43
C THR A 234 31.91 -9.50 21.18
N VAL A 235 33.07 -10.14 21.03
CA VAL A 235 33.19 -11.58 20.76
C VAL A 235 32.50 -12.36 21.89
N PRO A 236 31.50 -13.19 21.60
CA PRO A 236 30.78 -13.94 22.62
C PRO A 236 31.62 -15.10 23.18
N GLY A 237 31.41 -15.42 24.46
CA GLY A 237 32.02 -16.60 25.09
C GLY A 237 31.34 -17.91 24.70
N GLY A 238 32.02 -19.02 24.96
CA GLY A 238 31.47 -20.37 24.73
C GLY A 238 31.64 -20.91 23.31
N LEU A 239 32.40 -20.22 22.46
CA LEU A 239 32.75 -20.66 21.11
C LEU A 239 34.10 -21.38 21.08
N ALA A 240 34.23 -22.35 20.18
CA ALA A 240 35.46 -23.09 19.91
C ALA A 240 36.49 -22.22 19.18
N ALA A 241 37.77 -22.36 19.56
CA ALA A 241 38.86 -21.69 18.86
C ALA A 241 39.00 -22.20 17.41
N GLY A 242 39.52 -21.34 16.53
CA GLY A 242 39.77 -21.64 15.13
C GLY A 242 39.01 -20.72 14.16
N ALA A 243 38.96 -21.14 12.89
CA ALA A 243 38.32 -20.38 11.83
C ALA A 243 36.81 -20.35 12.03
N GLY A 244 36.25 -19.14 12.09
CA GLY A 244 34.83 -18.86 12.21
C GLY A 244 34.39 -17.77 11.24
N THR A 245 33.14 -17.33 11.39
CA THR A 245 32.56 -16.25 10.61
C THR A 245 31.67 -15.34 11.44
N ILE A 246 31.47 -14.11 10.94
CA ILE A 246 30.51 -13.16 11.47
C ILE A 246 29.47 -12.86 10.41
N THR A 247 28.20 -12.79 10.83
CA THR A 247 27.08 -12.27 10.04
C THR A 247 26.32 -11.21 10.82
N VAL A 248 25.69 -10.29 10.11
CA VAL A 248 24.80 -9.25 10.65
C VAL A 248 23.41 -9.47 10.06
N THR A 249 22.39 -9.48 10.90
CA THR A 249 20.99 -9.57 10.47
C THR A 249 20.27 -8.27 10.76
N THR A 250 19.62 -7.73 9.74
CA THR A 250 18.71 -6.58 9.83
C THR A 250 17.34 -6.97 9.29
N CYS A 251 16.42 -6.01 9.29
CA CYS A 251 15.13 -6.13 8.63
C CYS A 251 15.22 -6.49 7.14
N GLY A 252 16.33 -6.14 6.47
CA GLY A 252 16.59 -6.45 5.06
C GLY A 252 17.12 -7.87 4.80
N GLY A 253 17.38 -8.64 5.87
CA GLY A 253 17.90 -10.00 5.81
C GLY A 253 19.26 -10.14 6.49
N THR A 254 19.94 -11.26 6.23
CA THR A 254 21.27 -11.58 6.78
C THR A 254 22.36 -11.26 5.76
N SER A 255 23.46 -10.69 6.24
CA SER A 255 24.62 -10.34 5.42
C SER A 255 25.35 -11.55 4.86
N ASN A 256 26.32 -11.29 3.99
CA ASN A 256 27.40 -12.24 3.73
C ASN A 256 28.13 -12.60 5.03
N ALA A 257 28.70 -13.81 5.07
CA ALA A 257 29.59 -14.25 6.13
C ALA A 257 31.01 -13.73 5.88
N VAL A 258 31.61 -13.10 6.89
CA VAL A 258 33.01 -12.65 6.83
C VAL A 258 33.85 -13.44 7.82
N ALA A 259 35.03 -13.87 7.38
CA ALA A 259 35.93 -14.69 8.19
C ALA A 259 36.40 -13.95 9.45
N PHE A 260 36.40 -14.67 10.59
CA PHE A 260 36.92 -14.22 11.87
C PHE A 260 37.57 -15.40 12.59
N THR A 261 38.77 -15.23 13.17
CA THR A 261 39.43 -16.32 13.90
C THR A 261 39.24 -16.14 15.40
N ILE A 262 38.62 -17.13 16.04
CA ILE A 262 38.46 -17.16 17.49
C ILE A 262 39.73 -17.77 18.08
N THR A 263 40.35 -17.06 19.01
CA THR A 263 41.61 -17.46 19.65
C THR A 263 41.43 -17.86 21.10
#